data_AF-R9BSA7-F1
#
_entry.id   AF-R9BSA7-F1
#
_cell.length_a   1.000
_cell.length_b   1.000
_cell.length_c   1.000
_cell.angle_alpha   90.00
_cell.angle_beta   90.00
_cell.angle_gamma   90.00
#
_symmetry.space_group_name_H-M   'P 1'
#
loop_
_entity.id
_entity.type
_entity.pdbx_description
1 polymer ?
#
loop_
_entity_poly.entity_id
_entity_poly.type
_entity_poly.pdbx_seq_one_letter_code
_entity_poly.pdbx_strand_id
1 'polypeptide(L)'
;MNVIIYRLVLNYLNTKVTNNLKDEFINASLHFNINNDIYKKYSPVQIEYMISKISSDEIIDYVELCSVYGYILYRAIEQNELNDEERIEGLQIVLEISNSITSYLRNLIGENELFDKLLNVTEKLNLTKDQNEKIIKMLNQ
;
A
#
# COMPACT_ATOMS: atom_id res chain seq x y z
N MET A 1 8.40 -17.42 -1.75
CA MET A 1 7.91 -16.04 -1.49
C MET A 1 6.56 -15.96 -0.75
N ASN A 2 5.54 -16.75 -1.13
CA ASN A 2 4.12 -16.67 -0.68
C ASN A 2 3.81 -16.46 0.81
N VAL A 3 4.62 -17.02 1.72
CA VAL A 3 4.36 -16.95 3.17
C VAL A 3 5.17 -15.83 3.83
N ILE A 4 6.19 -15.32 3.15
CA ILE A 4 7.15 -14.35 3.71
C ILE A 4 6.51 -12.97 3.78
N ILE A 5 5.93 -12.47 2.69
CA ILE A 5 5.36 -11.10 2.63
C ILE A 5 4.24 -10.93 3.65
N TYR A 6 3.25 -11.83 3.67
CA TYR A 6 2.16 -11.78 4.63
C TYR A 6 2.66 -11.81 6.09
N ARG A 7 3.63 -12.69 6.40
CA ARG A 7 4.22 -12.76 7.75
C ARG A 7 5.02 -11.51 8.09
N LEU A 8 5.75 -10.97 7.12
CA LEU A 8 6.55 -9.77 7.27
C LEU A 8 5.64 -8.58 7.61
N VAL A 9 4.56 -8.39 6.86
CA VAL A 9 3.56 -7.36 7.14
C VAL A 9 2.91 -7.58 8.51
N LEU A 10 2.44 -8.80 8.78
CA LEU A 10 1.78 -9.11 10.05
C LEU A 10 2.70 -8.88 11.24
N ASN A 11 3.97 -9.28 11.14
CA ASN A 11 4.97 -9.06 12.19
C ASN A 11 5.26 -7.56 12.37
N TYR A 12 5.39 -6.82 11.27
CA TYR A 12 5.63 -5.38 11.33
C TYR A 12 4.47 -4.67 12.03
N LEU A 13 3.23 -4.92 11.61
CA LEU A 13 2.04 -4.32 12.22
C LEU A 13 1.95 -4.65 13.71
N ASN A 14 2.13 -5.93 14.09
CA ASN A 14 2.02 -6.35 15.50
C ASN A 14 3.14 -5.82 16.40
N THR A 15 4.32 -5.51 15.87
CA THR A 15 5.50 -5.14 16.69
C THR A 15 5.86 -3.66 16.62
N LYS A 16 5.44 -2.96 15.56
CA LYS A 16 5.83 -1.57 15.30
C LYS A 16 4.66 -0.61 15.26
N VAL A 17 3.43 -1.08 15.03
CA VAL A 17 2.25 -0.21 14.88
C VAL A 17 1.31 -0.43 16.06
N THR A 18 1.27 0.55 16.96
CA THR A 18 0.31 0.58 18.06
C THR A 18 -1.02 1.19 17.62
N ASN A 19 -2.12 0.84 18.29
CA ASN A 19 -3.45 1.32 17.89
C ASN A 19 -3.56 2.85 17.82
N ASN A 20 -2.85 3.58 18.69
CA ASN A 20 -2.83 5.05 18.69
C ASN A 20 -2.03 5.69 17.54
N LEU A 21 -1.25 4.92 16.79
CA LEU A 21 -0.43 5.40 15.66
C LEU A 21 -0.93 4.88 14.31
N LYS A 22 -2.05 4.14 14.30
CA LYS A 22 -2.46 3.37 13.13
C LYS A 22 -2.86 4.27 11.96
N ASP A 23 -3.71 5.26 12.20
CA ASP A 23 -4.13 6.22 11.17
C ASP A 23 -2.92 7.01 10.62
N GLU A 24 -2.02 7.45 11.50
CA GLU A 24 -0.78 8.13 11.09
C GLU A 24 0.12 7.22 10.25
N PHE A 25 0.21 5.94 10.60
CA PHE A 25 0.97 4.95 9.86
C PHE A 25 0.37 4.67 8.48
N ILE A 26 -0.96 4.54 8.38
CA ILE A 26 -1.67 4.36 7.11
C ILE A 26 -1.42 5.58 6.22
N ASN A 27 -1.61 6.79 6.74
CA ASN A 27 -1.37 8.03 6.01
C ASN A 27 0.10 8.16 5.56
N ALA A 28 1.06 7.87 6.43
CA ALA A 28 2.47 7.87 6.07
C ALA A 28 2.78 6.84 4.98
N SER A 29 2.16 5.65 5.06
CA SER A 29 2.32 4.60 4.04
C SER A 29 1.72 5.02 2.70
N LEU A 30 0.55 5.67 2.70
CA LEU A 30 -0.06 6.25 1.50
C LEU A 30 0.88 7.29 0.88
N HIS A 31 1.33 8.25 1.67
CA HIS A 31 2.22 9.32 1.21
C HIS A 31 3.56 8.82 0.68
N PHE A 32 4.10 7.74 1.27
CA PHE A 32 5.30 7.07 0.79
C PHE A 32 5.15 6.55 -0.64
N ASN A 33 3.97 6.01 -0.99
CA ASN A 33 3.69 5.46 -2.32
C ASN A 33 3.22 6.52 -3.34
N ILE A 34 3.39 7.81 -3.05
CA ILE A 34 3.01 8.87 -3.99
C ILE A 34 4.27 9.48 -4.60
N ASN A 35 4.32 9.50 -5.94
CA ASN A 35 5.46 10.05 -6.65
C ASN A 35 5.64 11.55 -6.35
N ASN A 36 6.89 11.97 -6.21
CA ASN A 36 7.26 13.31 -5.75
C ASN A 36 6.70 14.45 -6.63
N ASP A 37 6.39 14.20 -7.90
CA ASP A 37 5.81 15.22 -8.77
C ASP A 37 4.38 15.63 -8.38
N ILE A 38 3.63 14.76 -7.69
CA ILE A 38 2.29 15.10 -7.17
C ILE A 38 2.38 16.19 -6.12
N TYR A 39 3.39 16.11 -5.25
CA TYR A 39 3.64 17.13 -4.21
C TYR A 39 4.08 18.49 -4.76
N LYS A 40 4.43 18.58 -6.05
CA LYS A 40 4.64 19.88 -6.71
C LYS A 40 3.33 20.59 -7.03
N LYS A 41 2.20 19.88 -7.01
CA LYS A 41 0.86 20.39 -7.37
C LYS A 41 -0.12 20.37 -6.21
N TYR A 42 -0.01 19.38 -5.33
CA TYR A 42 -0.96 19.13 -4.25
C TYR A 42 -0.23 19.04 -2.91
N SER A 43 -0.80 19.68 -1.89
CA SER A 43 -0.38 19.48 -0.50
C SER A 43 -0.82 18.10 0.01
N PRO A 44 -0.22 17.59 1.10
CA PRO A 44 -0.65 16.34 1.73
C PRO A 44 -2.16 16.29 2.03
N VAL A 45 -2.71 17.36 2.60
CA VAL A 45 -4.14 17.47 2.91
C VAL A 45 -5.02 17.40 1.65
N GLN A 46 -4.57 17.96 0.52
CA GLN A 46 -5.30 17.85 -0.74
C GLN A 46 -5.30 16.43 -1.29
N ILE A 47 -4.18 15.71 -1.15
CA ILE A 47 -4.07 14.31 -1.53
C ILE A 47 -5.03 13.47 -0.67
N GLU A 48 -5.00 13.64 0.65
CA GLU A 48 -5.91 12.94 1.58
C GLU A 48 -7.37 13.21 1.19
N TYR A 49 -7.72 14.46 0.90
CA TYR A 49 -9.06 14.82 0.43
C TYR A 49 -9.43 14.18 -0.91
N MET A 50 -8.48 14.02 -1.84
CA MET A 50 -8.74 13.35 -3.11
C MET A 50 -9.01 11.85 -2.90
N ILE A 51 -8.24 11.19 -2.04
CA ILE A 51 -8.47 9.78 -1.69
C ILE A 51 -9.81 9.62 -0.95
N SER A 52 -10.16 10.54 -0.05
CA SER A 52 -11.45 10.52 0.66
C SER A 52 -12.68 10.79 -0.25
N LYS A 53 -12.47 11.06 -1.55
CA LYS A 53 -13.55 11.19 -2.54
C LYS A 53 -13.80 9.92 -3.33
N ILE A 54 -12.97 8.89 -3.15
CA ILE A 54 -13.24 7.56 -3.69
C ILE A 54 -14.61 7.11 -3.19
N SER A 55 -15.45 6.64 -4.11
CA SER A 55 -16.87 6.38 -3.83
C SER A 55 -17.12 5.06 -3.08
N SER A 56 -16.17 4.14 -3.12
CA SER A 56 -16.28 2.80 -2.53
C SER A 56 -15.27 2.62 -1.40
N ASP A 57 -15.78 2.26 -0.22
CA ASP A 57 -14.95 1.92 0.95
C ASP A 57 -14.02 0.74 0.65
N GLU A 58 -14.45 -0.23 -0.18
CA GLU A 58 -13.60 -1.36 -0.59
C GLU A 58 -12.37 -0.90 -1.39
N ILE A 59 -12.53 0.13 -2.22
CA ILE A 59 -11.41 0.67 -3.00
C ILE A 59 -10.46 1.44 -2.07
N ILE A 60 -10.99 2.17 -1.09
CA ILE A 60 -10.21 2.84 -0.04
C ILE A 60 -9.40 1.79 0.76
N ASP A 61 -10.06 0.73 1.22
CA ASP A 61 -9.42 -0.39 1.94
C ASP A 61 -8.23 -0.95 1.15
N TYR A 62 -8.38 -1.14 -0.17
CA TYR A 62 -7.29 -1.64 -1.02
C TYR A 62 -6.19 -0.61 -1.27
N VAL A 63 -6.51 0.68 -1.35
CA VAL A 63 -5.51 1.76 -1.42
C VAL A 63 -4.66 1.76 -0.16
N GLU A 64 -5.28 1.69 1.01
CA GLU A 64 -4.59 1.65 2.29
C GLU A 64 -3.78 0.35 2.47
N LEU A 65 -4.40 -0.80 2.18
CA LEU A 65 -3.75 -2.11 2.25
C LEU A 65 -2.49 -2.16 1.39
N CYS A 66 -2.59 -1.78 0.11
CA CYS A 66 -1.46 -1.82 -0.80
C CYS A 66 -0.41 -0.77 -0.42
N SER A 67 -0.82 0.39 0.09
CA SER A 67 0.12 1.40 0.59
C SER A 67 0.96 0.86 1.75
N VAL A 68 0.30 0.18 2.70
CA VAL A 68 0.96 -0.49 3.84
C VAL A 68 1.90 -1.59 3.36
N TYR A 69 1.47 -2.42 2.41
CA TYR A 69 2.34 -3.43 1.80
C TYR A 69 3.57 -2.80 1.15
N GLY A 70 3.39 -1.76 0.32
CA GLY A 70 4.48 -1.07 -0.35
C GLY A 70 5.49 -0.48 0.63
N TYR A 71 5.01 0.20 1.69
CA TYR A 71 5.87 0.75 2.72
C TYR A 71 6.68 -0.34 3.43
N ILE A 72 6.01 -1.36 3.97
CA ILE A 72 6.66 -2.40 4.76
C ILE A 72 7.65 -3.20 3.91
N LEU A 73 7.27 -3.52 2.67
CA LEU A 73 8.14 -4.23 1.73
C LEU A 73 9.41 -3.44 1.43
N TYR A 74 9.28 -2.14 1.20
CA TYR A 74 10.45 -1.29 1.01
C TYR A 74 11.37 -1.29 2.24
N ARG A 75 10.81 -1.23 3.45
CA ARG A 75 11.60 -1.27 4.69
C ARG A 75 12.37 -2.58 4.86
N ALA A 76 11.76 -3.71 4.51
CA ALA A 76 12.44 -5.00 4.51
C ALA A 76 13.62 -5.04 3.53
N ILE A 77 13.45 -4.45 2.34
CA ILE A 77 14.49 -4.33 1.33
C ILE A 77 15.65 -3.46 1.84
N GLU A 78 15.35 -2.32 2.46
CA GLU A 78 16.37 -1.43 3.06
C GLU A 78 17.15 -2.12 4.19
N GLN A 79 16.47 -2.99 4.95
CA GLN A 79 17.06 -3.71 6.08
C GLN A 79 17.79 -5.01 5.67
N ASN A 80 17.85 -5.31 4.37
CA ASN A 80 18.41 -6.54 3.81
C ASN A 80 17.77 -7.82 4.41
N GLU A 81 16.47 -7.78 4.70
CA GLU A 81 15.71 -8.94 5.20
C GLU A 81 15.30 -9.91 4.09
N LEU A 82 15.54 -9.53 2.83
CA LEU A 82 15.17 -10.26 1.62
C LEU A 82 16.42 -10.61 0.79
N ASN A 83 16.38 -11.73 0.09
CA ASN A 83 17.43 -12.10 -0.86
C ASN A 83 17.36 -11.26 -2.15
N ASP A 84 18.37 -11.32 -3.01
CA ASP A 84 18.46 -10.44 -4.19
C ASP A 84 17.30 -10.59 -5.18
N GLU A 85 16.77 -11.81 -5.38
CA GLU A 85 15.60 -12.07 -6.23
C GLU A 85 14.34 -11.45 -5.61
N GLU A 86 14.11 -11.71 -4.32
CA GLU A 86 13.00 -11.13 -3.54
C GLU A 86 13.05 -9.61 -3.48
N ARG A 87 14.25 -9.01 -3.46
CA ARG A 87 14.43 -7.56 -3.48
C ARG A 87 14.00 -6.95 -4.81
N ILE A 88 14.36 -7.58 -5.93
CA ILE A 88 13.98 -7.09 -7.26
C ILE A 88 12.46 -7.15 -7.42
N GLU A 89 11.85 -8.30 -7.11
CA GLU A 89 10.40 -8.47 -7.15
C GLU A 89 9.71 -7.49 -6.19
N GLY A 90 10.25 -7.32 -4.99
CA GLY A 90 9.70 -6.40 -4.01
C GLY A 90 9.74 -4.94 -4.48
N LEU A 91 10.85 -4.49 -5.07
CA LEU A 91 10.95 -3.15 -5.66
C LEU A 91 9.96 -2.95 -6.82
N GLN A 92 9.76 -3.97 -7.66
CA GLN A 92 8.77 -3.92 -8.75
C GLN A 92 7.36 -3.71 -8.19
N ILE A 93 6.98 -4.46 -7.15
CA ILE A 93 5.69 -4.30 -6.49
C ILE A 93 5.51 -2.89 -5.90
N VAL A 94 6.53 -2.38 -5.18
CA VAL A 94 6.49 -1.01 -4.61
C VAL A 94 6.27 0.03 -5.72
N LEU A 95 6.94 -0.11 -6.86
CA LEU A 95 6.76 0.79 -8.01
C LEU A 95 5.38 0.66 -8.65
N GLU A 96 4.83 -0.54 -8.76
CA GLU A 96 3.49 -0.77 -9.31
C GLU A 96 2.40 -0.13 -8.44
N ILE A 97 2.49 -0.29 -7.12
CA ILE A 97 1.60 0.38 -6.16
C ILE A 97 1.71 1.90 -6.34
N SER A 98 2.94 2.41 -6.32
CA SER A 98 3.19 3.85 -6.38
C SER A 98 2.66 4.48 -7.67
N ASN A 99 2.88 3.80 -8.79
CA ASN A 99 2.40 4.26 -10.10
C ASN A 99 0.87 4.17 -10.21
N SER A 100 0.23 3.19 -9.61
CA SER A 100 -1.23 3.05 -9.63
C SER A 100 -1.90 4.18 -8.87
N ILE A 101 -1.49 4.42 -7.61
CA ILE A 101 -2.01 5.51 -6.77
C ILE A 101 -1.70 6.87 -7.42
N THR A 102 -0.47 7.08 -7.87
CA THR A 102 -0.08 8.33 -8.55
C THR A 102 -0.91 8.56 -9.82
N SER A 103 -1.17 7.52 -10.62
CA SER A 103 -1.96 7.66 -11.85
C SER A 103 -3.40 8.06 -11.55
N TYR A 104 -3.99 7.53 -10.47
CA TYR A 104 -5.30 7.95 -10.00
C TYR A 104 -5.28 9.43 -9.57
N LEU A 105 -4.31 9.83 -8.75
CA LEU A 105 -4.17 11.23 -8.30
C LEU A 105 -3.93 12.21 -9.46
N ARG A 106 -3.38 11.76 -10.58
CA ARG A 106 -3.25 12.57 -11.81
C ARG A 106 -4.52 12.59 -12.66
N ASN A 107 -5.58 11.88 -12.27
CA ASN A 107 -6.79 11.63 -13.05
C ASN A 107 -6.50 10.93 -14.40
N LEU A 108 -5.46 10.09 -14.46
CA LEU A 108 -5.14 9.29 -15.65
C LEU A 108 -5.96 8.00 -15.71
N ILE A 109 -6.38 7.49 -14.55
CA ILE A 109 -7.18 6.28 -14.40
C ILE A 109 -8.34 6.56 -13.45
N GLY A 110 -9.44 5.84 -13.61
CA GLY A 110 -10.61 5.91 -12.70
C GLY A 110 -10.49 4.96 -11.50
N GLU A 111 -11.46 5.03 -10.60
CA GLU A 111 -11.51 4.21 -9.37
C GLU A 111 -11.49 2.70 -9.64
N ASN A 112 -12.28 2.23 -10.62
CA ASN A 112 -12.32 0.80 -10.95
C ASN A 112 -10.98 0.29 -11.49
N GLU A 113 -10.31 1.07 -12.34
CA GLU A 113 -8.99 0.69 -12.86
C GLU A 113 -7.92 0.74 -11.77
N LEU A 114 -8.01 1.69 -10.83
CA LEU A 114 -7.17 1.70 -9.64
C LEU A 114 -7.37 0.41 -8.85
N PHE A 115 -8.62 0.03 -8.57
CA PHE A 115 -8.95 -1.18 -7.82
C PHE A 115 -8.41 -2.44 -8.50
N ASP A 116 -8.63 -2.61 -9.81
CA ASP A 116 -8.13 -3.75 -10.59
C ASP A 116 -6.59 -3.85 -10.51
N LYS A 117 -5.88 -2.71 -10.58
CA LYS A 117 -4.41 -2.70 -10.46
C LYS A 117 -3.94 -3.10 -9.07
N LEU A 118 -4.62 -2.63 -8.02
CA LEU A 118 -4.29 -2.97 -6.64
C LEU A 118 -4.61 -4.44 -6.31
N LEU A 119 -5.72 -4.96 -6.84
CA LEU A 119 -6.04 -6.40 -6.76
C LEU A 119 -4.93 -7.24 -7.40
N ASN A 120 -4.53 -6.91 -8.64
CA ASN A 120 -3.44 -7.59 -9.33
C ASN A 120 -2.13 -7.56 -8.54
N VAL A 121 -1.84 -6.47 -7.82
CA VAL A 121 -0.67 -6.41 -6.91
C VAL A 121 -0.79 -7.47 -5.81
N THR A 122 -1.95 -7.60 -5.16
CA THR A 122 -2.12 -8.61 -4.11
C THR A 122 -2.03 -10.04 -4.65
N GLU A 123 -2.48 -10.28 -5.88
CA GLU A 123 -2.34 -11.57 -6.58
C GLU A 123 -0.88 -11.87 -6.90
N LYS A 124 -0.09 -10.89 -7.36
CA LYS A 124 1.35 -11.05 -7.62
C LYS A 124 2.13 -11.34 -6.33
N LEU A 125 1.71 -10.75 -5.21
CA LEU A 125 2.23 -11.07 -3.88
C LEU A 125 1.80 -12.46 -3.39
N ASN A 126 0.95 -13.16 -4.16
CA ASN A 126 0.36 -14.46 -3.85
C ASN A 126 -0.35 -14.48 -2.49
N LEU A 127 -1.08 -13.40 -2.21
CA LEU A 127 -1.89 -13.23 -1.01
C LEU A 127 -3.31 -13.70 -1.29
N THR A 128 -3.84 -14.54 -0.40
CA THR A 128 -5.24 -14.95 -0.50
C THR A 128 -6.16 -13.83 -0.06
N LYS A 129 -7.42 -13.89 -0.52
CA LYS A 129 -8.48 -12.98 -0.07
C LYS A 129 -8.57 -12.93 1.46
N ASP A 130 -8.56 -14.09 2.12
CA ASP A 130 -8.62 -14.18 3.58
C ASP A 130 -7.43 -13.48 4.27
N GLN A 131 -6.22 -13.55 3.68
CA GLN A 131 -5.05 -12.85 4.20
C GLN A 131 -5.21 -11.34 4.09
N ASN A 132 -5.65 -10.84 2.93
CA ASN A 132 -5.90 -9.42 2.71
C ASN A 132 -6.98 -8.90 3.65
N GLU A 133 -8.12 -9.60 3.76
CA GLU A 133 -9.21 -9.23 4.68
C GLU A 133 -8.75 -9.17 6.13
N LYS A 134 -7.84 -10.05 6.54
CA LYS A 134 -7.31 -10.01 7.91
C LYS A 134 -6.48 -8.76 8.15
N ILE A 135 -5.65 -8.35 7.19
CA ILE A 135 -4.86 -7.12 7.32
C ILE A 135 -5.79 -5.90 7.28
N ILE A 136 -6.76 -5.84 6.37
CA ILE A 136 -7.77 -4.76 6.33
C ILE A 136 -8.48 -4.63 7.68
N LYS A 137 -8.95 -5.74 8.26
CA LYS A 137 -9.56 -5.73 9.60
C LYS A 137 -8.62 -5.23 10.69
N MET A 138 -7.32 -5.49 10.58
CA MET A 138 -6.33 -4.95 11.51
C MET A 138 -6.09 -3.46 11.30
N LEU A 139 -6.21 -2.95 10.07
CA LEU A 139 -6.08 -1.53 9.75
C LEU A 139 -7.30 -0.72 10.23
N ASN A 140 -8.50 -1.30 10.16
CA ASN A 140 -9.76 -0.62 10.48
C ASN A 140 -10.20 -0.74 11.96
N GLN A 141 -9.39 -1.37 12.82
CA GLN A 141 -9.64 -1.58 14.26
C GLN A 141 -8.89 -0.60 15.15
#